data_AF-A0A971CYI3-F1
#
_entry.id   AF-A0A971CYI3-F1
#
_cell.length_a   1.000
_cell.length_b   1.000
_cell.length_c   1.000
_cell.angle_alpha   90.00
_cell.angle_beta   90.00
_cell.angle_gamma   90.00
#
_symmetry.space_group_name_H-M   'P 1'
#
loop_
_entity.id
_entity.type
_entity.pdbx_description
1 polymer ?
#
loop_
_entity_poly.entity_id
_entity_poly.type
_entity_poly.pdbx_seq_one_letter_code
_entity_poly.pdbx_strand_id
1 'polypeptide(L)'
;MVKTGANVVNIITTLAQLVPPEMTQSAFTWLQQQHFSDKFIDLVKKVHLPEGSDPLERIGYQCDAVEEIIETQSAELSEDAPIGQWRGELDKIRRGLDLIDKDPQKDRKKIKALRHRADSLFNSAFSAAVK
;
A
#
# COMPACT_ATOMS: atom_id res chain seq x y z
N MET A 1 8.19 -24.88 13.38
CA MET A 1 8.11 -24.24 12.06
C MET A 1 6.89 -23.34 12.06
N VAL A 2 7.09 -22.03 12.22
CA VAL A 2 6.00 -21.07 12.42
C VAL A 2 5.40 -20.73 11.06
N LYS A 3 4.11 -21.00 10.88
CA LYS A 3 3.30 -20.64 9.71
C LYS A 3 2.89 -19.15 9.77
N THR A 4 3.84 -18.24 9.97
CA THR A 4 3.53 -16.79 10.14
C THR A 4 3.20 -16.13 8.81
N GLY A 5 3.90 -16.47 7.73
CA GLY A 5 3.75 -15.80 6.42
C GLY A 5 2.36 -15.93 5.78
N ALA A 6 1.68 -17.06 5.97
CA ALA A 6 0.32 -17.27 5.45
C ALA A 6 -0.74 -16.43 6.20
N ASN A 7 -0.48 -16.08 7.47
CA ASN A 7 -1.39 -15.27 8.27
C ASN A 7 -1.21 -13.77 8.01
N VAL A 8 -0.01 -13.29 7.67
CA VAL A 8 0.25 -11.86 7.37
C VAL A 8 -0.43 -11.41 6.08
N VAL A 9 -0.32 -12.22 5.01
CA VAL A 9 -1.08 -11.99 3.77
C VAL A 9 -2.58 -11.97 4.06
N ASN A 10 -3.04 -12.80 5.00
CA ASN A 10 -4.43 -12.83 5.43
C ASN A 10 -4.83 -11.59 6.25
N ILE A 11 -4.00 -11.06 7.15
CA ILE A 11 -4.32 -9.87 7.95
C ILE A 11 -4.55 -8.64 7.07
N ILE A 12 -3.69 -8.41 6.07
CA ILE A 12 -3.82 -7.26 5.16
C ILE A 12 -5.00 -7.45 4.20
N THR A 13 -5.20 -8.68 3.69
CA THR A 13 -6.38 -9.01 2.87
C THR A 13 -7.68 -8.90 3.67
N THR A 14 -7.63 -9.18 4.98
CA THR A 14 -8.78 -9.06 5.91
C THR A 14 -9.06 -7.59 6.25
N LEU A 15 -8.04 -6.76 6.43
CA LEU A 15 -8.17 -5.29 6.62
C LEU A 15 -8.94 -4.60 5.49
N ALA A 16 -8.93 -5.18 4.28
CA ALA A 16 -9.61 -4.62 3.13
C ALA A 16 -11.11 -4.95 3.04
N GLN A 17 -11.66 -5.89 3.85
CA GLN A 17 -13.02 -6.39 3.60
C GLN A 17 -14.02 -6.38 4.76
N LEU A 18 -13.63 -6.49 6.03
CA LEU A 18 -14.57 -6.38 7.17
C LEU A 18 -13.76 -6.41 8.47
N VAL A 19 -13.38 -5.25 9.02
CA VAL A 19 -12.65 -5.20 10.29
C VAL A 19 -13.35 -4.24 11.26
N PRO A 20 -13.79 -4.73 12.44
CA PRO A 20 -14.30 -3.88 13.51
C PRO A 20 -13.24 -2.83 13.92
N PRO A 21 -13.62 -1.62 14.35
CA PRO A 21 -12.68 -0.55 14.71
C PRO A 21 -11.55 -0.98 15.67
N GLU A 22 -11.84 -1.90 16.59
CA GLU A 22 -10.89 -2.46 17.56
C GLU A 22 -9.72 -3.22 16.91
N MET A 23 -10.00 -3.92 15.80
CA MET A 23 -9.02 -4.68 15.05
C MET A 23 -8.18 -3.77 14.13
N THR A 24 -8.75 -2.66 13.66
CA THR A 24 -8.03 -1.62 12.91
C THR A 24 -6.99 -0.91 13.78
N GLN A 25 -7.36 -0.56 15.02
CA GLN A 25 -6.41 0.02 15.97
C GLN A 25 -5.29 -0.97 16.31
N SER A 26 -5.63 -2.25 16.49
CA SER A 26 -4.65 -3.31 16.73
C SER A 26 -3.67 -3.47 15.55
N ALA A 27 -4.15 -3.32 14.31
CA ALA A 27 -3.30 -3.35 13.12
C ALA A 27 -2.31 -2.19 13.08
N PHE A 28 -2.73 -0.96 13.41
CA PHE A 28 -1.80 0.18 13.45
C PHE A 28 -0.77 0.06 14.58
N THR A 29 -1.18 -0.40 15.76
CA THR A 29 -0.25 -0.71 16.85
C THR A 29 0.77 -1.77 16.42
N TRP A 30 0.33 -2.80 15.69
CA TRP A 30 1.24 -3.82 15.16
C TRP A 30 2.21 -3.24 14.13
N LEU A 31 1.80 -2.34 13.24
CA LEU A 31 2.72 -1.64 12.32
C LEU A 31 3.82 -0.87 13.07
N GLN A 32 3.48 -0.22 14.19
CA GLN A 32 4.47 0.43 15.05
C GLN A 32 5.48 -0.57 15.63
N GLN A 33 5.01 -1.76 16.04
CA GLN A 33 5.88 -2.84 16.52
C GLN A 33 6.79 -3.40 15.43
N GLN A 34 6.38 -3.30 14.16
CA GLN A 34 7.22 -3.63 13.00
C GLN A 34 8.21 -2.54 12.61
N HIS A 35 8.30 -1.46 13.41
CA HIS A 35 9.18 -0.31 13.17
C HIS A 35 8.90 0.45 11.85
N PHE A 36 7.66 0.42 11.36
CA PHE A 36 7.26 1.34 10.29
C PHE A 36 7.24 2.80 10.80
N SER A 37 7.55 3.74 9.92
CA SER A 37 7.50 5.17 10.24
C SER A 37 6.06 5.64 10.50
N ASP A 38 5.91 6.70 11.31
CA ASP A 38 4.61 7.32 11.53
C ASP A 38 3.98 7.80 10.22
N LYS A 39 4.80 8.30 9.29
CA LYS A 39 4.36 8.69 7.94
C LYS A 39 3.77 7.52 7.16
N PHE A 40 4.42 6.35 7.18
CA PHE A 40 3.88 5.15 6.56
C PHE A 40 2.52 4.76 7.16
N ILE A 41 2.42 4.75 8.49
CA ILE A 41 1.19 4.38 9.20
C ILE A 41 0.05 5.34 8.85
N ASP A 42 0.32 6.64 8.77
CA ASP A 42 -0.68 7.63 8.37
C ASP A 42 -1.12 7.48 6.90
N LEU A 43 -0.22 7.08 6.01
CA LEU A 43 -0.59 6.74 4.63
C LEU A 43 -1.50 5.50 4.58
N VAL A 44 -1.18 4.44 5.34
CA VAL A 44 -2.03 3.24 5.43
C VAL A 44 -3.42 3.58 6.00
N LYS A 45 -3.50 4.47 7.00
CA LYS A 45 -4.79 4.99 7.49
C LYS A 45 -5.60 5.64 6.35
N LYS A 46 -4.99 6.52 5.56
CA LYS A 46 -5.66 7.20 4.44
C LYS A 46 -6.11 6.25 3.33
N VAL A 47 -5.43 5.11 3.15
CA VAL A 47 -5.81 4.07 2.19
C VAL A 47 -7.01 3.26 2.67
N HIS A 48 -7.04 2.86 3.95
CA HIS A 48 -7.99 1.88 4.46
C HIS A 48 -9.17 2.45 5.26
N LEU A 49 -9.08 3.68 5.75
CA LEU A 49 -10.17 4.29 6.49
C LEU A 49 -11.22 4.90 5.53
N PRO A 50 -12.52 4.72 5.80
CA PRO A 50 -13.60 4.96 4.85
C PRO A 50 -13.95 6.43 4.58
N GLU A 51 -13.15 7.40 5.04
CA GLU A 51 -13.47 8.81 4.88
C GLU A 51 -13.32 9.28 3.43
N GLY A 52 -14.42 9.21 2.65
CA GLY A 52 -14.76 10.09 1.53
C GLY A 52 -13.71 10.33 0.42
N SER A 53 -12.56 9.67 0.46
CA SER A 53 -11.39 10.03 -0.35
C SER A 53 -11.58 9.53 -1.77
N ASP A 54 -11.22 10.40 -2.70
CA ASP A 54 -11.33 10.12 -4.13
C ASP A 54 -10.52 8.85 -4.48
N PRO A 55 -11.04 7.96 -5.34
CA PRO A 55 -10.32 6.75 -5.70
C PRO A 55 -8.91 6.99 -6.24
N LEU A 56 -8.63 8.11 -6.90
CA LEU A 56 -7.29 8.46 -7.38
C LEU A 56 -6.38 8.88 -6.22
N GLU A 57 -6.89 9.65 -5.25
CA GLU A 57 -6.14 10.02 -4.04
C GLU A 57 -5.71 8.78 -3.26
N ARG A 58 -6.61 7.79 -3.10
CA ARG A 58 -6.27 6.53 -2.42
C ARG A 58 -5.14 5.78 -3.11
N ILE A 59 -5.17 5.73 -4.45
CA ILE A 59 -4.09 5.14 -5.24
C ILE A 59 -2.78 5.92 -5.05
N GLY A 60 -2.86 7.26 -4.96
CA GLY A 60 -1.73 8.12 -4.62
C GLY A 60 -1.12 7.75 -3.26
N TYR A 61 -1.94 7.65 -2.21
CA TYR A 61 -1.47 7.25 -0.88
C TYR A 61 -0.84 5.86 -0.85
N GLN A 62 -1.33 4.91 -1.65
CA GLN A 62 -0.68 3.60 -1.80
C GLN A 62 0.71 3.71 -2.42
N CYS A 63 0.87 4.56 -3.45
CA CYS A 63 2.16 4.80 -4.08
C CYS A 63 3.14 5.47 -3.09
N ASP A 64 2.66 6.46 -2.34
CA ASP A 64 3.47 7.18 -1.35
C ASP A 64 3.89 6.24 -0.20
N ALA A 65 3.03 5.29 0.20
CA ALA A 65 3.37 4.30 1.22
C ALA A 65 4.48 3.35 0.73
N VAL A 66 4.46 2.97 -0.55
CA VAL A 66 5.53 2.16 -1.16
C VAL A 66 6.83 2.94 -1.27
N GLU A 67 6.77 4.22 -1.66
CA GLU A 67 7.94 5.09 -1.70
C GLU A 67 8.55 5.25 -0.31
N GLU A 68 7.72 5.42 0.73
CA GLU A 68 8.17 5.50 2.12
C GLU A 68 8.89 4.22 2.58
N ILE A 69 8.40 3.02 2.20
CA ILE A 69 9.09 1.75 2.48
C ILE A 69 10.48 1.76 1.83
N ILE A 70 10.56 2.15 0.56
CA ILE A 70 11.82 2.16 -0.18
C ILE A 70 12.80 3.15 0.47
N GLU A 71 12.33 4.32 0.89
CA GLU A 71 13.18 5.37 1.47
C GLU A 71 13.66 5.03 2.88
N THR A 72 12.81 4.42 3.70
CA THR A 72 13.10 4.21 5.13
C THR A 72 13.62 2.82 5.46
N GLN A 73 13.34 1.81 4.63
CA GLN A 73 13.64 0.42 4.96
C GLN A 73 14.49 -0.31 3.91
N SER A 74 14.87 0.33 2.79
CA SER A 74 15.63 -0.36 1.73
C SER A 74 16.93 -1.02 2.20
N ALA A 75 17.59 -0.49 3.23
CA ALA A 75 18.79 -1.08 3.82
C ALA A 75 18.51 -2.35 4.65
N GLU A 76 17.27 -2.56 5.08
CA GLU A 76 16.83 -3.69 5.88
C GLU A 76 16.10 -4.76 5.05
N LEU A 77 15.73 -4.43 3.81
CA LEU A 77 15.14 -5.38 2.88
C LEU A 77 16.19 -6.43 2.47
N SER A 78 15.69 -7.63 2.15
CA SER A 78 16.51 -8.68 1.54
C SER A 78 17.15 -8.21 0.23
N GLU A 79 18.35 -8.69 -0.09
CA GLU A 79 19.08 -8.33 -1.31
C GLU A 79 18.32 -8.67 -2.60
N ASP A 80 17.38 -9.62 -2.54
CA ASP A 80 16.50 -10.01 -3.65
C ASP A 80 15.23 -9.14 -3.77
N ALA A 81 15.04 -8.16 -2.89
CA ALA A 81 13.90 -7.24 -2.96
C ALA A 81 13.92 -6.48 -4.30
N PRO A 82 12.83 -6.53 -5.10
CA PRO A 82 12.83 -5.98 -6.46
C PRO A 82 12.61 -4.45 -6.47
N ILE A 83 13.40 -3.70 -5.70
CA ILE A 83 13.27 -2.24 -5.51
C ILE A 83 13.25 -1.49 -6.84
N GLY A 84 14.11 -1.87 -7.78
CA GLY A 84 14.13 -1.26 -9.13
C GLY A 84 12.82 -1.48 -9.91
N GLN A 85 12.20 -2.65 -9.76
CA GLN A 85 10.90 -2.93 -10.38
C GLN A 85 9.78 -2.14 -9.71
N TRP A 86 9.81 -2.02 -8.38
CA TRP A 86 8.85 -1.19 -7.66
C TRP A 86 8.91 0.27 -8.07
N ARG A 87 10.10 0.87 -8.16
CA ARG A 87 10.28 2.24 -8.65
C ARG A 87 9.74 2.41 -10.08
N GLY A 88 10.05 1.47 -10.96
CA GLY A 88 9.53 1.49 -12.33
C GLY A 88 7.99 1.35 -12.40
N GLU A 89 7.38 0.61 -11.49
CA GLU A 89 5.93 0.48 -11.41
C GLU A 89 5.26 1.72 -10.78
N LEU A 90 5.87 2.33 -9.76
CA LEU A 90 5.46 3.62 -9.19
C LEU A 90 5.36 4.69 -10.29
N ASP A 91 6.41 4.83 -11.11
CA ASP A 91 6.43 5.82 -12.20
C ASP A 91 5.28 5.62 -13.18
N LYS A 92 4.97 4.37 -13.54
CA LYS A 92 3.86 4.07 -14.45
C LYS A 92 2.51 4.33 -13.81
N ILE A 93 2.36 4.06 -12.51
CA ILE A 93 1.10 4.31 -11.80
C ILE A 93 0.88 5.82 -11.65
N ARG A 94 1.90 6.58 -11.25
CA ARG A 94 1.85 8.05 -11.13
C ARG A 94 1.50 8.73 -12.46
N ARG A 95 2.12 8.31 -13.56
CA ARG A 95 1.72 8.77 -14.91
C ARG A 95 0.26 8.42 -15.23
N GLY A 96 -0.20 7.23 -14.82
CA GLY A 96 -1.59 6.82 -14.95
C GLY A 96 -2.55 7.71 -14.18
N LEU A 97 -2.20 8.10 -12.94
CA LEU A 97 -2.96 9.05 -12.14
C LEU A 97 -3.08 10.39 -12.85
N ASP A 98 -1.96 10.96 -13.30
CA ASP A 98 -1.92 12.25 -14.00
C ASP A 98 -2.80 12.25 -15.26
N LEU A 99 -2.81 11.15 -16.01
CA LEU A 99 -3.61 11.01 -17.22
C LEU A 99 -5.10 10.90 -16.92
N ILE A 100 -5.48 10.16 -15.87
CA ILE A 100 -6.89 9.97 -15.51
C ILE A 100 -7.46 11.21 -14.82
N ASP A 101 -6.69 11.90 -13.99
CA ASP A 101 -7.18 13.10 -13.30
C ASP A 101 -7.49 14.23 -14.30
N LYS A 102 -6.72 14.30 -15.40
CA LYS A 102 -6.96 15.21 -16.52
C LYS A 102 -8.04 14.73 -17.50
N ASP A 103 -8.51 13.48 -17.38
CA ASP A 103 -9.55 12.92 -18.25
C ASP A 103 -10.94 13.38 -17.75
N PRO A 104 -11.69 14.18 -18.54
CA PRO A 104 -13.01 14.68 -18.12
C PRO A 104 -14.02 13.59 -17.81
N GLN A 105 -13.85 12.39 -18.37
CA GLN A 105 -14.76 11.26 -18.18
C GLN A 105 -14.39 10.40 -16.96
N LYS A 106 -13.18 10.59 -16.39
CA LYS A 106 -12.63 9.80 -15.27
C LYS A 106 -13.01 8.30 -15.39
N ASP A 107 -12.54 7.66 -16.46
CA ASP A 107 -12.95 6.29 -16.83
C ASP A 107 -12.76 5.30 -15.68
N ARG A 108 -13.89 4.82 -15.15
CA ARG A 108 -13.95 3.87 -14.02
C ARG A 108 -13.17 2.58 -14.27
N LYS A 109 -13.09 2.10 -15.52
CA LYS A 109 -12.31 0.89 -15.86
C LYS A 109 -10.82 1.15 -15.73
N LYS A 110 -10.34 2.30 -16.20
CA LYS A 110 -8.93 2.71 -16.05
C LYS A 110 -8.57 2.89 -14.58
N ILE A 111 -9.45 3.53 -13.79
CA ILE A 111 -9.27 3.69 -12.33
C ILE A 111 -9.16 2.32 -11.65
N LYS A 112 -10.06 1.39 -11.96
CA LYS A 112 -10.03 0.04 -11.39
C LYS A 112 -8.76 -0.72 -11.75
N ALA A 113 -8.30 -0.61 -12.99
CA ALA A 113 -7.05 -1.24 -13.43
C ALA A 113 -5.83 -0.64 -12.72
N LEU A 114 -5.82 0.68 -12.55
CA LEU A 114 -4.76 1.39 -11.84
C LEU A 114 -4.73 1.01 -10.35
N ARG A 115 -5.89 0.93 -9.72
CA ARG A 115 -6.03 0.44 -8.34
C ARG A 115 -5.46 -0.96 -8.17
N HIS A 116 -5.79 -1.88 -9.08
CA HIS A 116 -5.28 -3.25 -8.98
C HIS A 116 -3.74 -3.31 -9.05
N ARG A 117 -3.12 -2.47 -9.88
CA ARG A 117 -1.67 -2.36 -9.96
C ARG A 117 -1.07 -1.79 -8.68
N ALA A 118 -1.68 -0.73 -8.13
CA ALA A 118 -1.25 -0.14 -6.87
C ALA A 118 -1.41 -1.12 -5.69
N ASP A 119 -2.52 -1.86 -5.62
CA ASP A 119 -2.75 -2.92 -4.62
C ASP A 119 -1.64 -3.98 -4.71
N SER A 120 -1.31 -4.45 -5.92
CA SER A 120 -0.27 -5.46 -6.14
C SER A 120 1.11 -4.95 -5.74
N LEU A 121 1.43 -3.71 -6.10
CA LEU A 121 2.71 -3.08 -5.78
C LEU A 121 2.86 -2.88 -4.27
N PHE A 122 1.82 -2.34 -3.62
CA PHE A 122 1.77 -2.13 -2.18
C PHE A 122 1.97 -3.45 -1.44
N ASN A 123 1.22 -4.50 -1.80
CA ASN A 123 1.34 -5.81 -1.16
C ASN A 123 2.73 -6.42 -1.32
N SER A 124 3.36 -6.23 -2.49
CA SER A 124 4.72 -6.73 -2.73
C SER A 124 5.75 -6.01 -1.85
N ALA A 125 5.75 -4.68 -1.82
CA ALA A 125 6.69 -3.90 -1.02
C ALA A 125 6.46 -4.12 0.49
N PHE A 126 5.19 -4.11 0.91
CA PHE A 126 4.84 -4.33 2.30
C PHE A 126 5.24 -5.71 2.80
N SER A 127 4.99 -6.76 2.02
CA SER A 127 5.36 -8.14 2.41
C SER A 127 6.87 -8.33 2.54
N ALA A 128 7.68 -7.56 1.78
CA ALA A 128 9.13 -7.58 1.91
C ALA A 128 9.63 -6.79 3.14
N ALA A 129 8.86 -5.81 3.59
CA ALA A 129 9.19 -4.90 4.67
C ALA A 129 8.79 -5.42 6.07
N VAL A 130 7.77 -6.27 6.15
CA VAL A 130 7.33 -6.89 7.42
C VAL A 130 8.34 -7.93 7.92
N LYS A 131 8.59 -7.95 9.24
CA LYS A 131 9.53 -8.85 9.92
C LYS A 131 8.82 -10.04 10.60
#